data_AF-A0A6M0BFT0-F1
#
_entry.id   AF-A0A6M0BFT0-F1
#
_cell.length_a   1.000
_cell.length_b   1.000
_cell.length_c   1.000
_cell.angle_alpha   90.00
_cell.angle_beta   90.00
_cell.angle_gamma   90.00
#
_symmetry.space_group_name_H-M   'P 1'
#
loop_
_entity.id
_entity.type
_entity.pdbx_description
1 polymer ?
#
loop_
_entity_poly.entity_id
_entity_poly.type
_entity_poly.pdbx_seq_one_letter_code
_entity_poly.pdbx_strand_id
1 'polypeptide(L)'
;MKFNILATLTLLASLFFTGSAVAENPDQVQQLLSTGECPGCNLKGADLSGAHLLGADLRNANLQGANLIEANLEGADLTGAN
;
A
#
# COMPACT_ATOMS: atom_id res chain seq x y z
N MET A 1 14.54 11.78 -13.21
CA MET A 1 14.96 10.38 -13.44
C MET A 1 13.70 9.60 -13.82
N LYS A 2 13.71 8.93 -14.98
CA LYS A 2 12.55 8.23 -15.55
C LYS A 2 12.39 6.88 -14.86
N PHE A 3 11.26 6.63 -14.22
CA PHE A 3 10.90 5.31 -13.69
C PHE A 3 10.40 4.44 -14.85
N ASN A 4 11.32 3.69 -15.43
CA ASN A 4 11.00 2.63 -16.38
C ASN A 4 10.89 1.32 -15.59
N ILE A 5 9.67 0.95 -15.18
CA ILE A 5 9.41 -0.38 -14.65
C ILE A 5 8.48 -1.08 -15.63
N LEU A 6 9.01 -2.15 -16.24
CA LEU A 6 8.23 -3.11 -17.01
C LEU A 6 7.16 -3.69 -16.08
N ALA A 7 5.93 -3.20 -16.23
CA ALA A 7 4.72 -3.78 -15.68
C ALA A 7 4.38 -5.08 -16.41
N THR A 8 5.21 -6.10 -16.27
CA THR A 8 4.94 -7.43 -16.80
C THR A 8 4.67 -8.38 -15.64
N LEU A 9 3.38 -8.73 -15.52
CA LEU A 9 2.85 -9.96 -14.94
C LEU A 9 2.33 -9.89 -13.49
N THR A 10 1.08 -9.43 -13.29
CA THR A 10 0.21 -10.00 -12.26
C THR A 10 -1.28 -9.80 -12.60
N LEU A 11 -1.96 -10.91 -12.85
CA LEU A 11 -3.35 -11.03 -13.32
C LEU A 11 -4.38 -10.89 -12.17
N LEU A 12 -4.20 -9.94 -11.24
CA LEU A 12 -5.08 -9.85 -10.05
C LEU A 12 -5.55 -8.44 -9.67
N ALA A 13 -5.24 -7.41 -10.47
CA ALA A 13 -5.69 -6.04 -10.21
C ALA A 13 -7.17 -5.76 -10.57
N SER A 14 -7.96 -6.79 -10.89
CA SER A 14 -9.35 -6.66 -11.35
C SER A 14 -10.42 -6.77 -10.24
N LEU A 15 -10.04 -6.72 -8.95
CA LEU A 15 -11.00 -6.88 -7.84
C LEU A 15 -11.16 -5.69 -6.89
N PHE A 16 -10.47 -4.57 -7.10
CA PHE A 16 -10.70 -3.37 -6.29
C PHE A 16 -10.96 -2.16 -7.19
N PHE A 17 -12.18 -2.09 -7.70
CA PHE A 17 -12.74 -0.84 -8.24
C PHE A 17 -14.16 -0.66 -7.69
N THR A 18 -14.29 -0.63 -6.37
CA THR A 18 -15.48 -0.09 -5.71
C THR A 18 -15.13 1.30 -5.20
N GLY A 19 -15.48 2.30 -5.99
CA GLY A 19 -15.13 3.69 -5.73
C GLY A 19 -15.78 4.24 -4.46
N SER A 20 -15.04 5.15 -3.81
CA SER A 20 -15.55 6.30 -3.06
C SER A 20 -14.40 7.27 -2.77
N ALA A 21 -14.10 8.16 -3.73
CA ALA A 21 -13.47 9.47 -3.57
C ALA A 21 -12.53 9.72 -2.35
N VAL A 22 -11.54 8.87 -2.13
CA VAL A 22 -10.40 9.15 -1.23
C VAL A 22 -9.13 9.03 -2.05
N ALA A 23 -8.11 9.82 -1.71
CA ALA A 23 -6.89 10.01 -2.48
C ALA A 23 -5.97 8.76 -2.44
N GLU A 24 -6.46 7.62 -2.91
CA GLU A 24 -5.64 6.43 -3.10
C GLU A 24 -4.64 6.67 -4.24
N ASN A 25 -3.36 6.41 -3.98
CA ASN A 25 -2.35 6.32 -5.02
C ASN A 25 -2.18 4.83 -5.38
N PRO A 26 -2.87 4.33 -6.42
CA PRO A 26 -2.89 2.90 -6.72
C PRO A 26 -1.48 2.35 -7.01
N ASP A 27 -0.59 3.16 -7.57
CA ASP A 27 0.80 2.76 -7.84
C ASP A 27 1.56 2.47 -6.53
N GLN A 28 1.34 3.27 -5.50
CA GLN A 28 1.98 3.09 -4.19
C GLN A 28 1.37 1.91 -3.41
N VAL A 29 0.05 1.70 -3.53
CA VAL A 29 -0.60 0.50 -2.98
C VAL A 29 -0.02 -0.75 -3.64
N GLN A 30 0.08 -0.77 -4.97
CA GLN A 30 0.67 -1.90 -5.70
C GLN A 30 2.14 -2.11 -5.34
N GLN A 31 2.91 -1.03 -5.20
CA GLN A 31 4.29 -1.13 -4.74
C GLN A 31 4.37 -1.79 -3.36
N LEU A 32 3.59 -1.32 -2.38
CA LEU A 32 3.55 -1.91 -1.04
C LEU A 32 3.18 -3.40 -1.09
N LEU A 33 2.11 -3.75 -1.81
CA LEU A 33 1.63 -5.13 -1.87
C LEU A 33 2.58 -6.08 -2.62
N SER A 34 3.37 -5.55 -3.56
CA SER A 34 4.32 -6.35 -4.34
C SER A 34 5.68 -6.49 -3.66
N THR A 35 6.11 -5.47 -2.92
CA THR A 35 7.49 -5.35 -2.44
C THR A 35 7.61 -5.34 -0.92
N GLY A 36 6.54 -5.00 -0.19
CA GLY A 36 6.61 -4.69 1.23
C GLY A 36 7.31 -3.38 1.56
N GLU A 37 7.72 -2.59 0.55
CA GLU A 37 8.55 -1.40 0.71
C GLU A 37 7.80 -0.14 0.28
N CYS A 38 7.42 0.70 1.25
CA CYS A 38 6.74 1.97 0.99
C CYS A 38 7.14 3.10 1.95
N PRO A 39 8.44 3.38 2.16
CA PRO A 39 8.86 4.48 3.01
C PRO A 39 8.40 5.82 2.43
N GLY A 40 7.64 6.60 3.20
CA GLY A 40 7.11 7.90 2.80
C GLY A 40 5.93 7.85 1.82
N CYS A 41 5.34 6.68 1.59
CA CYS A 41 4.20 6.56 0.67
C CYS A 41 2.97 7.30 1.15
N ASN A 42 2.15 7.78 0.22
CA ASN A 42 0.84 8.33 0.51
C ASN A 42 -0.23 7.26 0.28
N LEU A 43 -0.59 6.57 1.36
CA LEU A 43 -1.59 5.50 1.39
C LEU A 43 -2.91 6.00 2.03
N LYS A 44 -3.13 7.32 2.00
CA LYS A 44 -4.31 7.96 2.57
C LYS A 44 -5.58 7.35 1.98
N GLY A 45 -6.41 6.77 2.84
CA GLY A 45 -7.67 6.14 2.44
C GLY A 45 -7.53 4.82 1.69
N ALA A 46 -6.32 4.26 1.56
CA ALA A 46 -6.13 2.99 0.87
C ALA A 46 -6.89 1.87 1.56
N ASP A 47 -7.54 1.00 0.79
CA ASP A 47 -8.05 -0.27 1.32
C ASP A 47 -6.92 -1.31 1.33
N LEU A 48 -6.39 -1.56 2.51
CA LEU A 48 -5.37 -2.56 2.81
C LEU A 48 -5.95 -3.67 3.70
N SER A 49 -7.27 -3.83 3.71
CA SER A 49 -7.91 -4.86 4.53
C SER A 49 -7.47 -6.27 4.11
N GLY A 50 -7.16 -7.09 5.11
CA GLY A 50 -6.62 -8.44 4.91
C GLY A 50 -5.22 -8.49 4.29
N ALA A 51 -4.54 -7.36 4.10
CA ALA A 51 -3.23 -7.34 3.44
C ALA A 51 -2.16 -8.09 4.27
N HIS A 52 -1.31 -8.86 3.59
CA HIS A 52 -0.16 -9.52 4.20
C HIS A 52 1.04 -8.57 4.17
N LEU A 53 1.24 -7.81 5.25
CA LEU A 53 2.27 -6.78 5.39
C LEU A 53 3.31 -7.16 6.47
N LEU A 54 3.55 -8.46 6.67
CA LEU A 54 4.54 -8.98 7.62
C LEU A 54 5.93 -8.42 7.29
N GLY A 55 6.52 -7.70 8.24
CA GLY A 55 7.86 -7.11 8.06
C GLY A 55 7.93 -5.93 7.07
N ALA A 56 6.80 -5.37 6.65
CA ALA A 56 6.79 -4.27 5.66
C ALA A 56 7.47 -3.00 6.19
N ASP A 57 8.18 -2.28 5.33
CA ASP A 57 8.70 -0.95 5.61
C ASP A 57 7.67 0.12 5.22
N LEU A 58 7.02 0.69 6.23
CA LEU A 58 6.01 1.74 6.12
C LEU A 58 6.49 3.05 6.78
N ARG A 59 7.80 3.23 6.96
CA ARG A 59 8.35 4.37 7.67
C ARG A 59 7.91 5.67 7.02
N ASN A 60 7.39 6.61 7.81
CA ASN A 60 6.87 7.90 7.36
C ASN A 60 5.70 7.82 6.34
N ALA A 61 5.05 6.66 6.18
CA ALA A 61 3.90 6.53 5.30
C ALA A 61 2.69 7.30 5.85
N ASN A 62 1.95 7.96 4.97
CA ASN A 62 0.67 8.56 5.32
C ASN A 62 -0.44 7.51 5.24
N LEU A 63 -0.90 6.97 6.37
CA LEU A 63 -1.97 5.97 6.46
C LEU A 63 -3.30 6.59 6.91
N GLN A 64 -3.43 7.93 6.88
CA GLN A 64 -4.64 8.62 7.30
C GLN A 64 -5.88 8.03 6.61
N GLY A 65 -6.77 7.43 7.40
CA GLY A 65 -8.01 6.84 6.90
C GLY A 65 -7.84 5.56 6.06
N ALA A 66 -6.64 4.98 6.00
CA ALA A 66 -6.45 3.67 5.38
C ALA A 66 -7.23 2.60 6.15
N ASN A 67 -7.85 1.67 5.44
CA ASN A 67 -8.51 0.52 6.03
C ASN A 67 -7.47 -0.60 6.23
N LEU A 68 -7.13 -0.90 7.48
CA LEU A 68 -6.17 -1.95 7.87
C LEU A 68 -6.85 -3.11 8.60
N ILE A 69 -8.18 -3.24 8.48
CA ILE A 69 -8.93 -4.34 9.10
C ILE A 69 -8.33 -5.68 8.65
N GLU A 70 -8.01 -6.56 9.59
CA GLU A 70 -7.42 -7.89 9.34
C GLU A 70 -6.05 -7.88 8.60
N ALA A 71 -5.43 -6.72 8.41
CA ALA A 71 -4.08 -6.66 7.85
C ALA A 71 -3.07 -7.25 8.84
N ASN A 72 -2.18 -8.11 8.36
CA ASN A 72 -1.08 -8.62 9.17
C ASN A 72 0.12 -7.68 9.08
N LEU A 73 0.35 -6.90 10.14
CA LEU A 73 1.46 -5.94 10.27
C LEU A 73 2.56 -6.44 11.23
N GLU A 74 2.59 -7.73 11.57
CA GLU A 74 3.60 -8.26 12.48
C GLU A 74 5.02 -7.94 11.95
N GLY A 75 5.84 -7.31 12.78
CA GLY A 75 7.20 -6.90 12.42
C GLY A 75 7.32 -5.75 11.41
N ALA A 76 6.22 -5.14 10.97
CA ALA A 76 6.28 -3.98 10.08
C ALA A 76 6.91 -2.75 10.77
N ASP A 77 7.73 -1.99 10.06
CA ASP A 77 8.29 -0.74 10.54
C ASP A 77 7.37 0.44 10.19
N LEU A 78 6.60 0.89 11.18
CA LEU A 78 5.68 2.01 11.09
C LEU A 78 6.27 3.33 11.64
N THR A 79 7.59 3.41 11.80
CA THR A 79 8.22 4.59 12.42
C THR A 79 7.86 5.85 11.65
N GLY A 80 7.14 6.77 12.29
CA GLY A 80 6.71 8.04 11.70
C GLY A 80 5.49 7.96 10.77
N ALA A 81 4.86 6.80 10.63
CA ALA A 81 3.59 6.69 9.90
C ALA A 81 2.43 7.36 10.68
N ASN A 82 1.38 7.82 9.99
CA ASN A 82 0.26 8.57 10.60
C ASN A 82 -1.14 8.07 10.26
#